data_AF-A0A2V5QCK8-F1
#
_entry.id   AF-A0A2V5QCK8-F1
#
_cell.length_a   1.000
_cell.length_b   1.000
_cell.length_c   1.000
_cell.angle_alpha   90.00
_cell.angle_beta   90.00
_cell.angle_gamma   90.00
#
_symmetry.space_group_name_H-M   'P 1'
#
loop_
_entity.id
_entity.type
_entity.pdbx_description
1 polymer ?
#
loop_
_entity_poly.entity_id
_entity_poly.type
_entity_poly.pdbx_seq_one_letter_code
_entity_poly.pdbx_strand_id
1 'polypeptide(L)'
;MLQKFDERNRDLIVNINGQLVHRDKAGISPFDSAVQGGDAVWEGLRLYKGRIFKLHEHLDRLERSAKALSFAEIPAREKIMEEIKRTLAANKMRDGVHIRLTLTRGAKITSGMDPRLNQSGPTLIVLAEHKAPVYAKTGLTLITSKMRRPPPEVLDARIHHANLLNSILAKIEANNAGADDALMLDTRGFVAETNATHTFIVRNSDKSRASGDLATSRVVACPEGITRATVIEICAAEKIRCVETDLSVVDVYGAEEMFCTGTMGELAAVTKIDNRQIGDGKVGPMTKRLSELYAKRTVAPGFLFIRNAAGPVLEGFEVLRILLVIFLMIIFSGPKLHRRENFRDDRLFKFAGERELLF
;
A
#
# COMPACT_ATOMS: atom_id res chain seq x y z
N MET A 1 8.18 7.58 18.35
CA MET A 1 8.08 9.06 18.26
C MET A 1 6.64 9.59 18.25
N LEU A 2 6.41 10.69 18.97
CA LEU A 2 5.13 11.40 18.97
C LEU A 2 4.92 12.16 17.66
N GLN A 3 3.82 11.87 16.96
CA GLN A 3 3.45 12.59 15.74
C GLN A 3 2.90 13.97 16.11
N LYS A 4 3.24 14.99 15.31
CA LYS A 4 2.74 16.35 15.46
C LYS A 4 1.67 16.64 14.41
N PHE A 5 0.75 17.53 14.75
CA PHE A 5 -0.22 18.03 13.79
C PHE A 5 0.48 18.82 12.67
N ASP A 6 0.05 18.61 11.43
CA ASP A 6 0.54 19.35 10.27
C ASP A 6 -0.52 20.41 9.89
N GLU A 7 -0.14 21.68 9.93
CA GLU A 7 -1.06 22.80 9.68
C GLU A 7 -1.75 22.74 8.32
N ARG A 8 -1.15 22.10 7.32
CA ARG A 8 -1.77 21.89 6.00
C ARG A 8 -3.00 20.99 6.07
N ASN A 9 -3.16 20.25 7.16
CA ASN A 9 -4.29 19.35 7.40
C ASN A 9 -5.44 20.02 8.20
N ARG A 10 -5.40 21.34 8.39
CA ARG A 10 -6.46 22.08 9.10
C ARG A 10 -7.81 21.97 8.40
N ASP A 11 -7.84 22.15 7.09
CA ASP A 11 -9.07 22.22 6.31
C ASP A 11 -9.26 21.01 5.38
N LEU A 12 -8.87 19.81 5.83
CA LEU A 12 -8.98 18.60 5.01
C LEU A 12 -10.43 18.30 4.63
N ILE A 13 -10.59 17.88 3.39
CA ILE A 13 -11.82 17.30 2.86
C ILE A 13 -11.71 15.77 2.92
N VAL A 14 -12.56 15.14 3.71
CA VAL A 14 -12.69 13.68 3.84
C VAL A 14 -13.78 13.20 2.90
N ASN A 15 -13.59 12.05 2.26
CA ASN A 15 -14.63 11.42 1.44
C ASN A 15 -15.26 10.27 2.19
N ILE A 16 -16.56 10.35 2.45
CA ILE A 16 -17.35 9.30 3.09
C ILE A 16 -18.46 8.91 2.13
N ASN A 17 -18.37 7.69 1.60
CA ASN A 17 -19.31 7.12 0.64
C ASN A 17 -19.63 8.04 -0.56
N GLY A 18 -18.60 8.70 -1.11
CA GLY A 18 -18.72 9.62 -2.24
C GLY A 18 -19.05 11.07 -1.87
N GLN A 19 -19.34 11.36 -0.61
CA GLN A 19 -19.59 12.71 -0.10
C GLN A 19 -18.30 13.34 0.42
N LEU A 20 -17.94 14.50 -0.14
CA LEU A 20 -16.78 15.28 0.24
C LEU A 20 -17.16 16.27 1.35
N VAL A 21 -16.61 16.07 2.55
CA VAL A 21 -16.98 16.81 3.77
C VAL A 21 -15.75 17.36 4.48
N HIS A 22 -15.88 18.55 5.07
CA HIS A 22 -14.81 19.10 5.91
C HIS A 22 -14.54 18.18 7.11
N ARG A 23 -13.27 18.00 7.50
CA ARG A 23 -12.85 17.06 8.55
C ARG A 23 -13.58 17.24 9.88
N ASP A 24 -13.92 18.48 10.25
CA ASP A 24 -14.63 18.76 11.52
C ASP A 24 -16.11 18.35 11.50
N LYS A 25 -16.65 18.07 10.31
CA LYS A 25 -18.02 17.57 10.11
C LYS A 25 -18.05 16.11 9.65
N ALA A 26 -16.88 15.52 9.39
CA ALA A 26 -16.76 14.17 8.89
C ALA A 26 -17.09 13.15 10.00
N GLY A 27 -17.98 12.21 9.72
CA GLY A 27 -18.37 11.18 10.67
C GLY A 27 -19.19 10.07 10.01
N ILE A 28 -19.26 8.93 10.68
CA ILE A 28 -20.13 7.81 10.31
C ILE A 28 -21.17 7.61 11.42
N SER A 29 -22.25 6.91 11.08
CA SER A 29 -23.31 6.59 12.04
C SER A 29 -22.77 5.79 13.23
N PRO A 30 -23.25 6.02 14.47
CA PRO A 30 -23.02 5.10 15.59
C PRO A 30 -23.51 3.67 15.32
N PHE A 31 -24.43 3.49 14.38
CA PHE A 31 -24.89 2.18 13.92
C PHE A 31 -23.99 1.54 12.86
N ASP A 32 -22.91 2.20 12.42
CA ASP A 32 -21.94 1.59 11.52
C ASP A 32 -21.21 0.42 12.20
N SER A 33 -21.01 -0.66 11.45
CA SER A 33 -20.28 -1.86 11.87
C SER A 33 -18.89 -1.58 12.45
N ALA A 34 -18.19 -0.56 11.95
CA ALA A 34 -16.89 -0.18 12.48
C ALA A 34 -16.97 0.37 13.90
N VAL A 35 -18.03 1.11 14.24
CA VAL A 35 -18.22 1.71 15.57
C VAL A 35 -18.62 0.65 16.59
N GLN A 36 -19.52 -0.27 16.20
CA GLN A 36 -20.08 -1.25 17.13
C GLN A 36 -19.14 -2.44 17.42
N GLY A 37 -18.33 -2.84 16.44
CA GLY A 37 -17.51 -4.06 16.57
C GLY A 37 -16.23 -4.08 15.76
N GLY A 38 -15.79 -2.94 15.20
CA GLY A 38 -14.58 -2.89 14.37
C GLY A 38 -14.67 -3.69 13.08
N ASP A 39 -15.88 -3.97 12.59
CA ASP A 39 -16.16 -4.77 11.40
C ASP A 39 -15.91 -3.95 10.12
N ALA A 40 -14.62 -3.82 9.83
CA ALA A 40 -14.07 -3.09 8.70
C ALA A 40 -12.69 -3.62 8.29
N VAL A 41 -12.36 -3.43 7.02
CA VAL A 41 -11.02 -3.61 6.47
C VAL A 41 -10.44 -2.24 6.11
N TRP A 42 -9.11 -2.12 6.06
CA TRP A 42 -8.48 -0.86 5.72
C TRP A 42 -7.19 -1.05 4.94
N GLU A 43 -6.67 0.02 4.36
CA GLU A 43 -5.35 0.08 3.73
C GLU A 43 -4.69 1.42 4.06
N GLY A 44 -3.36 1.38 4.19
CA GLY A 44 -2.52 2.58 4.28
C GLY A 44 -1.79 2.75 2.96
N LEU A 45 -2.13 3.81 2.21
CA LEU A 45 -1.54 4.11 0.92
C LEU A 45 -0.60 5.32 1.02
N ARG A 46 0.35 5.43 0.09
CA ARG A 46 1.27 6.57 0.03
C ARG A 46 1.32 7.15 -1.38
N LEU A 47 1.12 8.47 -1.45
CA LEU A 47 1.21 9.24 -2.68
C LEU A 47 2.60 9.87 -2.80
N TYR A 48 3.32 9.51 -3.87
CA TYR A 48 4.59 10.10 -4.27
C TYR A 48 4.45 10.74 -5.64
N LYS A 49 4.64 12.06 -5.75
CA LYS A 49 4.66 12.81 -7.03
C LYS A 49 3.52 12.41 -7.99
N GLY A 50 2.29 12.36 -7.47
CA GLY A 50 1.07 12.06 -8.23
C GLY A 50 0.78 10.57 -8.44
N ARG A 51 1.58 9.66 -7.85
CA ARG A 51 1.43 8.20 -7.98
C ARG A 51 1.24 7.54 -6.62
N ILE A 52 0.30 6.61 -6.52
CA ILE A 52 0.16 5.79 -5.32
C ILE A 52 1.01 4.54 -5.50
N PHE A 53 1.98 4.34 -4.61
CA PHE A 53 2.89 3.19 -4.70
C PHE A 53 2.14 1.87 -4.44
N LYS A 54 2.30 0.90 -5.35
CA LYS A 54 1.68 -0.44 -5.27
C LYS A 54 0.17 -0.45 -5.00
N LEU A 55 -0.56 0.48 -5.63
CA LEU A 55 -1.99 0.64 -5.41
C LEU A 55 -2.79 -0.63 -5.69
N HIS A 56 -2.47 -1.34 -6.78
CA HIS A 56 -3.23 -2.53 -7.15
C HIS A 56 -3.06 -3.64 -6.10
N GLU A 57 -1.86 -3.83 -5.58
CA GLU A 57 -1.56 -4.79 -4.53
C GLU A 57 -2.28 -4.43 -3.21
N HIS A 58 -2.36 -3.14 -2.90
CA HIS A 58 -3.17 -2.67 -1.77
C HIS A 58 -4.67 -2.98 -1.97
N LEU A 59 -5.21 -2.73 -3.17
CA LEU A 59 -6.61 -3.02 -3.46
C LEU A 59 -6.91 -4.53 -3.52
N ASP A 60 -5.96 -5.35 -3.99
CA ASP A 60 -6.05 -6.82 -3.95
C ASP A 60 -6.20 -7.32 -2.50
N ARG A 61 -5.41 -6.76 -1.58
CA ARG A 61 -5.45 -7.12 -0.16
C ARG A 61 -6.71 -6.62 0.53
N LEU A 62 -7.17 -5.41 0.23
CA LEU A 62 -8.46 -4.88 0.72
C LEU A 62 -9.61 -5.81 0.30
N GLU A 63 -9.68 -6.17 -0.98
CA GLU A 63 -10.71 -7.03 -1.55
C GLU A 63 -10.69 -8.43 -0.93
N ARG A 64 -9.51 -9.06 -0.84
CA ARG A 64 -9.36 -10.37 -0.17
C ARG A 64 -9.78 -10.32 1.30
N SER A 65 -9.44 -9.25 2.01
CA SER A 65 -9.84 -9.07 3.41
C SER A 65 -11.36 -8.92 3.54
N ALA A 66 -12.00 -8.14 2.66
CA ALA A 66 -13.45 -7.98 2.65
C ALA A 66 -14.17 -9.29 2.31
N LYS A 67 -13.63 -10.08 1.38
CA LYS A 67 -14.12 -11.44 1.08
C LYS A 67 -14.01 -12.37 2.28
N ALA A 68 -12.88 -12.34 3.00
CA ALA A 68 -12.69 -13.15 4.21
C ALA A 68 -13.70 -12.79 5.31
N LEU A 69 -14.11 -11.51 5.40
CA LEU A 69 -15.18 -11.07 6.29
C LEU A 69 -16.59 -11.28 5.71
N SER A 70 -16.74 -11.94 4.56
CA SER A 70 -18.04 -12.21 3.91
C SER A 70 -18.86 -10.94 3.66
N PHE A 71 -18.23 -9.90 3.10
CA PHE A 71 -18.97 -8.71 2.66
C PHE A 71 -19.90 -9.12 1.50
N ALA A 72 -21.19 -8.80 1.62
CA ALA A 72 -22.18 -9.13 0.58
C ALA A 72 -21.88 -8.39 -0.74
N GLU A 73 -21.40 -7.15 -0.64
CA GLU A 73 -20.98 -6.31 -1.74
C GLU A 73 -19.62 -5.70 -1.44
N ILE A 74 -18.78 -5.62 -2.47
CA ILE A 74 -17.48 -4.93 -2.42
C ILE A 74 -17.48 -3.95 -3.59
N PRO A 75 -17.24 -2.64 -3.37
CA PRO A 75 -17.21 -1.67 -4.46
C PRO A 75 -16.18 -2.07 -5.52
N ALA A 76 -16.54 -1.88 -6.79
CA ALA A 76 -15.62 -2.11 -7.90
C ALA A 76 -14.32 -1.31 -7.73
N ARG A 77 -13.20 -1.90 -8.16
CA ARG A 77 -11.87 -1.31 -8.03
C ARG A 77 -11.81 0.10 -8.60
N GLU A 78 -12.42 0.29 -9.77
CA GLU A 78 -12.49 1.54 -10.50
C GLU A 78 -13.21 2.61 -9.68
N LYS A 79 -14.27 2.23 -8.95
CA LYS A 79 -15.02 3.12 -8.08
C LYS A 79 -14.18 3.56 -6.87
N ILE A 80 -13.48 2.62 -6.22
CA ILE A 80 -12.56 2.96 -5.12
C ILE A 80 -11.48 3.92 -5.62
N MET A 81 -10.89 3.66 -6.78
CA MET A 81 -9.87 4.52 -7.38
C MET A 81 -10.42 5.90 -7.72
N GLU A 82 -11.63 6.00 -8.26
CA GLU A 82 -12.31 7.26 -8.53
C GLU A 82 -12.49 8.08 -7.25
N GLU A 83 -12.96 7.48 -6.16
CA GLU A 83 -13.16 8.18 -4.89
C GLU A 83 -11.85 8.65 -4.26
N ILE A 84 -10.77 7.87 -4.40
CA ILE A 84 -9.43 8.33 -4.00
C ILE A 84 -9.01 9.55 -4.84
N LYS A 85 -9.24 9.54 -6.16
CA LYS A 85 -8.90 10.67 -7.04
C LYS A 85 -9.68 11.93 -6.65
N ARG A 86 -10.99 11.81 -6.45
CA ARG A 86 -11.87 12.91 -6.01
C ARG A 86 -11.38 13.51 -4.69
N THR A 87 -11.00 12.67 -3.73
CA THR A 87 -10.49 13.10 -2.42
C THR A 87 -9.18 13.88 -2.55
N LEU A 88 -8.21 13.36 -3.31
CA LEU A 88 -6.93 14.04 -3.53
C LEU A 88 -7.07 15.34 -4.33
N ALA A 89 -8.00 15.37 -5.29
CA ALA A 89 -8.31 16.57 -6.06
C ALA A 89 -8.91 17.68 -5.18
N ALA A 90 -9.89 17.34 -4.32
CA ALA A 90 -10.51 18.27 -3.38
C ALA A 90 -9.48 18.92 -2.43
N ASN A 91 -8.46 18.16 -2.03
CA ASN A 91 -7.38 18.64 -1.15
C ASN A 91 -6.17 19.21 -1.90
N LYS A 92 -6.18 19.27 -3.25
CA LYS A 92 -5.03 19.70 -4.09
C LYS A 92 -3.73 18.93 -3.78
N MET A 93 -3.86 17.69 -3.33
CA MET A 93 -2.75 16.85 -2.89
C MET A 93 -2.03 16.18 -4.07
N ARG A 94 -0.70 16.26 -4.10
CA ARG A 94 0.13 15.68 -5.18
C ARG A 94 1.33 14.88 -4.67
N ASP A 95 1.79 15.12 -3.46
CA ASP A 95 2.99 14.45 -2.92
C ASP A 95 2.99 14.47 -1.39
N GLY A 96 3.76 13.56 -0.78
CA GLY A 96 3.95 13.51 0.67
C GLY A 96 2.65 13.28 1.44
N VAL A 97 1.75 12.47 0.89
CA VAL A 97 0.41 12.23 1.45
C VAL A 97 0.24 10.78 1.83
N HIS A 98 -0.30 10.56 3.02
CA HIS A 98 -0.79 9.27 3.48
C HIS A 98 -2.31 9.22 3.29
N ILE A 99 -2.81 8.10 2.80
CA ILE A 99 -4.25 7.87 2.63
C ILE A 99 -4.62 6.67 3.47
N ARG A 100 -5.48 6.87 4.48
CA ARG A 100 -6.16 5.80 5.18
C ARG A 100 -7.46 5.50 4.44
N LEU A 101 -7.47 4.38 3.74
CA LEU A 101 -8.65 3.85 3.05
C LEU A 101 -9.33 2.85 3.97
N THR A 102 -10.60 3.05 4.31
CA THR A 102 -11.36 2.12 5.15
C THR A 102 -12.64 1.70 4.44
N LEU A 103 -12.96 0.41 4.48
CA LEU A 103 -14.23 -0.13 3.99
C LEU A 103 -14.91 -0.85 5.16
N THR A 104 -16.00 -0.28 5.65
CA THR A 104 -16.83 -0.89 6.69
C THR A 104 -17.93 -1.72 6.03
N ARG A 105 -18.53 -2.67 6.75
CA ARG A 105 -19.74 -3.36 6.27
C ARG A 105 -20.96 -2.41 6.17
N GLY A 106 -20.85 -1.20 6.73
CA GLY A 106 -21.84 -0.13 6.65
C GLY A 106 -22.72 -0.01 7.88
N ALA A 107 -23.75 0.82 7.77
CA ALA A 107 -24.75 1.04 8.80
C ALA A 107 -25.67 -0.16 8.98
N LYS A 108 -26.00 -0.46 10.23
CA LYS A 108 -26.99 -1.47 10.60
C LYS A 108 -28.37 -0.83 10.82
N ILE A 109 -29.42 -1.60 10.56
CA ILE A 109 -30.80 -1.19 10.87
C ILE A 109 -31.07 -1.14 12.39
N THR A 110 -30.30 -1.88 13.18
CA THR A 110 -30.33 -1.88 14.65
C THR A 110 -29.01 -2.41 15.22
N SER A 111 -28.78 -2.21 16.52
CA SER A 111 -27.60 -2.74 17.20
C SER A 111 -27.63 -4.28 17.28
N GLY A 112 -26.49 -4.92 17.03
CA GLY A 112 -26.37 -6.38 17.04
C GLY A 112 -25.13 -6.89 16.32
N MET A 113 -24.80 -8.18 16.54
CA MET A 113 -23.60 -8.81 15.97
C MET A 113 -23.83 -9.44 14.60
N ASP A 114 -25.07 -9.71 14.21
CA ASP A 114 -25.40 -10.36 12.95
C ASP A 114 -25.09 -9.44 11.75
N PRO A 115 -24.21 -9.84 10.80
CA PRO A 115 -23.87 -9.01 9.64
C PRO A 115 -25.03 -8.81 8.66
N ARG A 116 -26.12 -9.59 8.75
CA ARG A 116 -27.34 -9.40 7.92
C ARG A 116 -28.11 -8.13 8.30
N LEU A 117 -27.80 -7.52 9.44
CA LEU A 117 -28.35 -6.23 9.84
C LEU A 117 -27.80 -5.07 8.99
N ASN A 118 -26.67 -5.28 8.28
CA ASN A 118 -26.07 -4.31 7.37
C ASN A 118 -26.81 -4.32 6.02
N GLN A 119 -27.89 -3.56 5.93
CA GLN A 119 -28.73 -3.49 4.73
C GLN A 119 -28.43 -2.25 3.86
N SER A 120 -27.61 -1.32 4.36
CA SER A 120 -27.27 -0.08 3.65
C SER A 120 -26.09 -0.21 2.67
N GLY A 121 -25.50 -1.40 2.55
CA GLY A 121 -24.26 -1.63 1.81
C GLY A 121 -23.02 -1.10 2.53
N PRO A 122 -21.81 -1.38 2.01
CA PRO A 122 -20.56 -1.01 2.66
C PRO A 122 -20.31 0.51 2.61
N THR A 123 -19.65 1.04 3.64
CA THR A 123 -19.24 2.46 3.68
C THR A 123 -17.76 2.59 3.37
N LEU A 124 -17.43 3.26 2.27
CA LEU A 124 -16.06 3.60 1.88
C LEU A 124 -15.65 4.95 2.47
N ILE A 125 -14.54 4.97 3.21
CA ILE A 125 -13.96 6.17 3.81
C ILE A 125 -12.57 6.39 3.22
N VAL A 126 -12.34 7.56 2.64
CA VAL A 126 -11.02 8.00 2.16
C VAL A 126 -10.57 9.21 2.96
N LEU A 127 -9.58 9.00 3.83
CA LEU A 127 -8.92 10.06 4.59
C LEU A 127 -7.50 10.26 4.06
N ALA A 128 -7.26 11.39 3.37
CA ALA A 128 -5.94 11.76 2.89
C ALA A 128 -5.38 12.92 3.72
N GLU A 129 -4.13 12.81 4.18
CA GLU A 129 -3.45 13.83 4.97
C GLU A 129 -2.01 14.04 4.52
N HIS A 130 -1.50 15.27 4.57
CA HIS A 130 -0.07 15.53 4.44
C HIS A 130 0.66 14.89 5.61
N LYS A 131 1.65 14.05 5.31
CA LYS A 131 2.36 13.27 6.32
C LYS A 131 3.78 12.95 5.90
N ALA A 132 4.73 13.44 6.69
CA ALA A 132 6.11 12.98 6.61
C ALA A 132 6.21 11.51 7.07
N PRO A 133 7.24 10.76 6.64
CA PRO A 133 7.53 9.45 7.19
C PRO A 133 7.60 9.48 8.73
N VAL A 134 7.00 8.49 9.38
CA VAL A 134 6.75 8.54 10.84
C VAL A 134 8.00 8.23 11.68
N TYR A 135 8.95 7.47 11.14
CA TYR A 135 10.16 7.08 11.86
C TYR A 135 11.35 7.97 11.51
N ALA A 136 12.17 8.25 12.53
CA ALA A 136 13.37 9.03 12.36
C ALA A 136 14.45 8.18 11.68
N LYS A 137 15.30 8.85 10.90
CA LYS A 137 16.46 8.22 10.27
C LYS A 137 17.61 7.94 11.25
N THR A 138 17.47 8.35 12.52
CA THR A 138 18.49 8.20 13.56
C THR A 138 18.47 6.82 14.24
N GLY A 139 17.47 5.99 13.95
CA GLY A 139 17.29 4.68 14.56
C GLY A 139 16.24 4.69 15.67
N LEU A 140 15.49 3.59 15.77
CA LEU A 140 14.42 3.37 16.72
C LEU A 140 14.89 2.61 17.96
N THR A 141 14.24 2.91 19.07
CA THR A 141 14.35 2.12 20.30
C THR A 141 13.10 1.27 20.49
N LEU A 142 13.26 -0.02 20.75
CA LEU A 142 12.14 -0.96 20.95
C LEU A 142 12.13 -1.56 22.35
N ILE A 143 10.97 -2.07 22.75
CA ILE A 143 10.86 -3.10 23.79
C ILE A 143 10.26 -4.37 23.18
N THR A 144 10.49 -5.52 23.78
CA THR A 144 9.70 -6.72 23.57
C THR A 144 8.42 -6.61 24.40
N SER A 145 7.29 -6.50 23.70
CA SER A 145 5.96 -6.42 24.29
C SER A 145 5.57 -7.73 24.98
N LYS A 146 4.79 -7.65 26.06
CA LYS A 146 4.10 -8.80 26.67
C LYS A 146 2.87 -9.18 25.87
N MET A 147 2.20 -8.22 25.22
CA MET A 147 1.12 -8.50 24.28
C MET A 147 1.62 -9.40 23.15
N ARG A 148 0.96 -10.54 22.96
CA ARG A 148 1.23 -11.48 21.88
C ARG A 148 0.32 -11.19 20.69
N ARG A 149 0.81 -11.46 19.48
CA ARG A 149 -0.02 -11.41 18.28
C ARG A 149 -0.99 -12.61 18.27
N PRO A 150 -2.28 -12.39 17.99
CA PRO A 150 -3.23 -13.48 17.88
C PRO A 150 -2.82 -14.45 16.77
N PRO A 151 -2.89 -15.78 16.99
CA PRO A 151 -2.75 -16.74 15.92
C PRO A 151 -3.97 -16.70 14.99
N PRO A 152 -3.87 -17.28 13.76
CA PRO A 152 -4.96 -17.26 12.78
C PRO A 152 -6.29 -17.86 13.25
N GLU A 153 -6.25 -18.79 14.20
CA GLU A 153 -7.43 -19.41 14.82
C GLU A 153 -8.24 -18.46 15.71
N VAL A 154 -7.67 -17.32 16.14
CA VAL A 154 -8.37 -16.29 16.92
C VAL A 154 -8.90 -15.20 16.00
N LEU A 155 -8.00 -14.57 15.24
CA LEU A 155 -8.31 -13.57 14.22
C LEU A 155 -7.11 -13.49 13.28
N ASP A 156 -7.25 -14.03 12.07
CA ASP A 156 -6.16 -14.08 11.09
C ASP A 156 -5.70 -12.67 10.70
N ALA A 157 -4.46 -12.34 11.06
CA ALA A 157 -3.83 -11.05 10.79
C ALA A 157 -3.63 -10.76 9.29
N ARG A 158 -3.79 -11.76 8.42
CA ARG A 158 -3.80 -11.57 6.96
C ARG A 158 -5.10 -10.93 6.46
N ILE A 159 -6.15 -10.91 7.29
CA ILE A 159 -7.26 -9.98 7.12
C ILE A 159 -6.76 -8.63 7.61
N HIS A 160 -6.61 -7.66 6.72
CA HIS A 160 -6.15 -6.32 7.09
C HIS A 160 -7.30 -5.51 7.73
N HIS A 161 -7.74 -5.98 8.90
CA HIS A 161 -8.91 -5.53 9.65
C HIS A 161 -8.64 -4.30 10.52
N ALA A 162 -9.70 -3.61 10.94
CA ALA A 162 -9.62 -2.41 11.78
C ALA A 162 -9.46 -2.68 13.29
N ASN A 163 -9.48 -3.93 13.74
CA ASN A 163 -9.34 -4.31 15.15
C ASN A 163 -7.89 -4.19 15.68
N LEU A 164 -7.46 -2.97 16.02
CA LEU A 164 -6.07 -2.65 16.35
C LEU A 164 -5.75 -2.58 17.85
N LEU A 165 -6.69 -2.94 18.74
CA LEU A 165 -6.51 -2.79 20.20
C LEU A 165 -5.29 -3.57 20.72
N ASN A 166 -5.03 -4.77 20.19
CA ASN A 166 -3.84 -5.56 20.53
C ASN A 166 -2.53 -4.81 20.24
N SER A 167 -2.44 -4.17 19.07
CA SER A 167 -1.32 -3.32 18.67
C SER A 167 -1.21 -2.05 19.51
N ILE A 168 -2.36 -1.43 19.86
CA ILE A 168 -2.39 -0.22 20.69
C ILE A 168 -1.90 -0.53 22.10
N LEU A 169 -2.28 -1.67 22.68
CA LEU A 169 -1.80 -2.10 23.99
C LEU A 169 -0.28 -2.31 24.00
N ALA A 170 0.27 -2.97 22.97
CA ALA A 170 1.72 -3.09 22.81
C ALA A 170 2.40 -1.71 22.67
N LYS A 171 1.78 -0.77 21.94
CA LYS A 171 2.30 0.59 21.82
C LYS A 171 2.27 1.35 23.16
N ILE A 172 1.26 1.13 23.99
CA ILE A 172 1.17 1.68 25.35
C ILE A 172 2.32 1.15 26.21
N GLU A 173 2.63 -0.15 26.15
CA GLU A 173 3.79 -0.71 26.85
C GLU A 173 5.10 -0.01 26.41
N ALA A 174 5.31 0.19 25.10
CA ALA A 174 6.49 0.89 24.60
C ALA A 174 6.55 2.35 25.09
N ASN A 175 5.43 3.07 25.07
CA ASN A 175 5.37 4.44 25.59
C ASN A 175 5.77 4.50 27.06
N ASN A 176 5.25 3.58 27.89
CA ASN A 176 5.56 3.52 29.32
C ASN A 176 7.03 3.18 29.58
N ALA A 177 7.67 2.44 28.68
CA ALA A 177 9.10 2.15 28.72
C ALA A 177 9.98 3.24 28.08
N GLY A 178 9.39 4.31 27.55
CA GLY A 178 10.13 5.37 26.83
C GLY A 178 10.69 4.93 25.48
N ALA A 179 10.16 3.86 24.88
CA ALA A 179 10.56 3.32 23.59
C ALA A 179 9.68 3.81 22.43
N ASP A 180 10.21 3.75 21.21
CA ASP A 180 9.54 4.23 20.01
C ASP A 180 8.43 3.30 19.50
N ASP A 181 8.60 1.99 19.62
CA ASP A 181 7.71 0.96 19.10
C ASP A 181 7.91 -0.34 19.91
N ALA A 182 7.07 -1.35 19.70
CA ALA A 182 7.10 -2.59 20.47
C ALA A 182 7.24 -3.81 19.55
N LEU A 183 8.28 -4.62 19.76
CA LEU A 183 8.42 -5.94 19.13
C LEU A 183 7.41 -6.90 19.73
N MET A 184 6.56 -7.50 18.90
CA MET A 184 5.53 -8.44 19.31
C MET A 184 5.88 -9.86 18.86
N LEU A 185 5.61 -10.83 19.74
CA LEU A 185 5.84 -12.25 19.48
C LEU A 185 4.52 -12.96 19.19
N ASP A 186 4.59 -14.07 18.46
CA ASP A 186 3.50 -15.04 18.35
C ASP A 186 3.35 -15.85 19.65
N THR A 187 2.31 -16.68 19.73
CA THR A 187 2.02 -17.52 20.91
C THR A 187 3.05 -18.62 21.16
N ARG A 188 3.92 -18.92 20.19
CA ARG A 188 5.04 -19.86 20.30
C ARG A 188 6.32 -19.18 20.81
N GLY A 189 6.32 -17.86 20.93
CA GLY A 189 7.47 -17.06 21.38
C GLY A 189 8.42 -16.63 20.27
N PHE A 190 8.05 -16.78 19.00
CA PHE A 190 8.82 -16.26 17.87
C PHE A 190 8.37 -14.86 17.48
N VAL A 191 9.28 -14.08 16.92
CA VAL A 191 8.99 -12.73 16.42
C VAL A 191 7.91 -12.80 15.34
N ALA A 192 6.86 -11.99 15.50
CA ALA A 192 5.80 -11.82 14.51
C ALA A 192 6.03 -10.54 13.70
N GLU A 193 5.95 -9.38 14.36
CA GLU A 193 6.14 -8.04 13.82
C GLU A 193 6.26 -7.04 14.99
N THR A 194 6.32 -5.74 14.71
CA THR A 194 6.13 -4.70 15.74
C THR A 194 4.66 -4.33 15.89
N ASN A 195 4.31 -3.37 16.76
CA ASN A 195 2.92 -2.93 16.87
C ASN A 195 2.34 -2.32 15.57
N ALA A 196 3.18 -1.92 14.60
CA ALA A 196 2.71 -1.29 13.36
C ALA A 196 3.47 -1.66 12.08
N THR A 197 4.59 -2.40 12.17
CA THR A 197 5.49 -2.68 11.03
C THR A 197 6.17 -4.04 11.13
N HIS A 198 6.57 -4.62 9.99
CA HIS A 198 7.36 -5.85 9.95
C HIS A 198 8.82 -5.60 10.34
N THR A 199 9.55 -6.65 10.70
CA THR A 199 10.95 -6.57 11.12
C THR A 199 11.85 -7.45 10.27
N PHE A 200 13.04 -6.95 9.96
CA PHE A 200 14.15 -7.70 9.38
C PHE A 200 15.36 -7.59 10.30
N ILE A 201 16.17 -8.65 10.29
CA ILE A 201 17.49 -8.66 10.91
C ILE A 201 18.55 -9.01 9.88
N VAL A 202 19.75 -8.46 10.06
CA VAL A 202 20.95 -8.88 9.34
C VAL A 202 21.71 -9.84 10.23
N ARG A 203 21.93 -11.05 9.72
CA ARG A 203 22.73 -12.10 10.34
C ARG A 203 24.06 -12.17 9.63
N ASN A 204 25.15 -12.03 10.36
CA ASN A 204 26.46 -12.29 9.79
C ASN A 204 26.96 -13.65 10.27
N SER A 205 26.59 -14.67 9.52
CA SER A 205 27.07 -16.04 9.77
C SER A 205 28.51 -16.24 9.30
N ASP A 206 29.03 -15.36 8.44
CA ASP A 206 30.34 -15.50 7.81
C ASP A 206 31.03 -14.15 7.67
N LYS A 207 31.98 -13.88 8.58
CA LYS A 207 32.77 -12.66 8.62
C LYS A 207 33.63 -12.42 7.36
N SER A 208 33.78 -13.41 6.48
CA SER A 208 34.45 -13.24 5.19
C SER A 208 33.59 -12.55 4.14
N ARG A 209 32.26 -12.50 4.33
CA ARG A 209 31.34 -11.78 3.45
C ARG A 209 31.18 -10.35 3.93
N ALA A 210 31.35 -9.39 3.02
CA ALA A 210 31.19 -7.96 3.31
C ALA A 210 29.73 -7.56 3.67
N SER A 211 28.75 -8.43 3.44
CA SER A 211 27.34 -8.20 3.78
C SER A 211 26.71 -9.47 4.35
N GLY A 212 26.10 -9.37 5.53
CA GLY A 212 25.33 -10.46 6.15
C GLY A 212 24.06 -10.85 5.36
N ASP A 213 23.49 -11.99 5.69
CA ASP A 213 22.22 -12.48 5.13
C ASP A 213 21.03 -11.83 5.88
N LEU A 214 19.93 -11.53 5.19
CA LEU A 214 18.71 -11.04 5.83
C LEU A 214 17.81 -12.18 6.30
N ALA A 215 17.14 -11.96 7.42
CA ALA A 215 16.03 -12.79 7.86
C ALA A 215 14.84 -11.94 8.32
N THR A 216 13.63 -12.43 8.06
CA THR A 216 12.36 -11.86 8.56
C THR A 216 11.49 -13.00 9.09
N SER A 217 10.60 -12.67 10.02
CA SER A 217 9.57 -13.58 10.52
C SER A 217 8.70 -14.14 9.39
N ARG A 218 8.18 -15.35 9.58
CA ARG A 218 7.12 -15.92 8.73
C ARG A 218 5.79 -15.20 8.99
N VAL A 219 4.92 -15.20 7.99
CA VAL A 219 3.58 -14.59 8.03
C VAL A 219 2.59 -15.54 8.74
N VAL A 220 2.87 -15.88 10.00
CA VAL A 220 2.03 -16.76 10.84
C VAL A 220 1.07 -15.95 11.70
N ALA A 221 1.55 -14.89 12.34
CA ALA A 221 0.77 -14.03 13.26
C ALA A 221 0.90 -12.54 12.89
N CYS A 222 1.10 -12.25 11.61
CA CYS A 222 1.21 -10.90 11.05
C CYS A 222 0.67 -10.89 9.61
N PRO A 223 0.33 -9.73 9.02
CA PRO A 223 -0.10 -9.64 7.63
C PRO A 223 1.08 -9.82 6.66
N GLU A 224 0.79 -10.19 5.40
CA GLU A 224 1.74 -10.07 4.29
C GLU A 224 1.93 -8.59 3.89
N GLY A 225 2.83 -7.90 4.58
CA GLY A 225 3.11 -6.48 4.32
C GLY A 225 3.60 -6.20 2.90
N ILE A 226 3.01 -5.22 2.22
CA ILE A 226 3.42 -4.82 0.86
C ILE A 226 4.83 -4.20 0.86
N THR A 227 5.20 -3.45 1.90
CA THR A 227 6.56 -2.92 2.05
C THR A 227 7.56 -4.05 2.30
N ARG A 228 7.22 -5.00 3.18
CA ARG A 228 8.00 -6.23 3.42
C ARG A 228 8.22 -7.03 2.13
N ALA A 229 7.15 -7.30 1.37
CA ALA A 229 7.24 -8.00 0.09
C ALA A 229 8.15 -7.26 -0.90
N THR A 230 8.03 -5.93 -0.96
CA THR A 230 8.91 -5.09 -1.80
C THR A 230 10.38 -5.23 -1.39
N VAL A 231 10.71 -5.29 -0.10
CA VAL A 231 12.09 -5.52 0.36
C VAL A 231 12.58 -6.90 -0.06
N ILE A 232 11.76 -7.94 0.05
CA ILE A 232 12.11 -9.30 -0.41
C ILE A 232 12.36 -9.32 -1.92
N GLU A 233 11.52 -8.64 -2.72
CA GLU A 233 11.73 -8.48 -4.16
C GLU A 233 13.00 -7.67 -4.50
N ILE A 234 13.36 -6.67 -3.68
CA ILE A 234 14.64 -5.95 -3.81
C ILE A 234 15.78 -6.92 -3.56
N CYS A 235 15.72 -7.70 -2.48
CA CYS A 235 16.75 -8.67 -2.15
C CYS A 235 16.95 -9.68 -3.28
N ALA A 236 15.88 -10.22 -3.86
CA ALA A 236 15.95 -11.14 -4.99
C ALA A 236 16.62 -10.51 -6.22
N ALA A 237 16.23 -9.29 -6.61
CA ALA A 237 16.81 -8.58 -7.75
C ALA A 237 18.30 -8.24 -7.55
N GLU A 238 18.68 -7.91 -6.32
CA GLU A 238 20.04 -7.51 -5.92
C GLU A 238 20.92 -8.70 -5.51
N LYS A 239 20.40 -9.93 -5.62
CA LYS A 239 21.07 -11.18 -5.19
C LYS A 239 21.49 -11.14 -3.71
N ILE A 240 20.72 -10.45 -2.87
CA ILE A 240 20.86 -10.46 -1.42
C ILE A 240 20.05 -11.63 -0.88
N ARG A 241 20.69 -12.54 -0.16
CA ARG A 241 19.98 -13.66 0.46
C ARG A 241 19.07 -13.13 1.57
N CYS A 242 17.78 -13.41 1.44
CA CYS A 242 16.76 -13.06 2.42
C CYS A 242 15.91 -14.29 2.70
N VAL A 243 15.80 -14.68 3.97
CA VAL A 243 15.05 -15.88 4.37
C VAL A 243 13.86 -15.53 5.26
N GLU A 244 12.73 -16.19 4.99
CA GLU A 244 11.55 -16.14 5.86
C GLU A 244 11.62 -17.33 6.84
N THR A 245 11.81 -17.05 8.12
CA THR A 245 12.04 -18.08 9.15
C THR A 245 11.43 -17.68 10.48
N ASP A 246 11.25 -18.66 11.37
CA ASP A 246 10.97 -18.36 12.78
C ASP A 246 12.24 -17.71 13.36
N LEU A 247 12.05 -16.56 14.02
CA LEU A 247 13.10 -15.77 14.66
C LEU A 247 12.80 -15.71 16.15
N SER A 248 13.75 -16.07 17.00
CA SER A 248 13.65 -15.89 18.44
C SER A 248 14.12 -14.49 18.84
N VAL A 249 13.86 -14.08 20.08
CA VAL A 249 14.44 -12.85 20.64
C VAL A 249 15.98 -12.91 20.71
N VAL A 250 16.56 -14.11 20.82
CA VAL A 250 18.02 -14.30 20.81
C VAL A 250 18.61 -13.94 19.45
N ASP A 251 17.93 -14.32 18.36
CA ASP A 251 18.32 -13.92 17.00
C ASP A 251 18.32 -12.39 16.85
N VAL A 252 17.32 -11.73 17.44
CA VAL A 252 17.21 -10.26 17.40
C VAL A 252 18.34 -9.62 18.19
N TYR A 253 18.62 -10.06 19.41
CA TYR A 253 19.70 -9.50 20.23
C TYR A 253 21.09 -9.72 19.63
N GLY A 254 21.28 -10.81 18.88
CA GLY A 254 22.54 -11.13 18.19
C GLY A 254 22.67 -10.53 16.79
N ALA A 255 21.70 -9.76 16.32
CA ALA A 255 21.72 -9.19 14.97
C ALA A 255 22.77 -8.07 14.82
N GLU A 256 23.41 -8.00 13.65
CA GLU A 256 24.30 -6.87 13.32
C GLU A 256 23.53 -5.61 12.96
N GLU A 257 22.37 -5.78 12.31
CA GLU A 257 21.43 -4.71 12.03
C GLU A 257 20.01 -5.23 12.23
N MET A 258 19.11 -4.35 12.62
CA MET A 258 17.68 -4.61 12.61
C MET A 258 16.97 -3.40 12.00
N PHE A 259 15.90 -3.63 11.26
CA PHE A 259 15.07 -2.55 10.75
C PHE A 259 13.61 -2.96 10.61
N CYS A 260 12.74 -1.95 10.69
CA CYS A 260 11.31 -2.04 10.53
C CYS A 260 10.89 -1.68 9.10
N THR A 261 9.80 -2.25 8.62
CA THR A 261 9.23 -1.94 7.30
C THR A 261 7.72 -1.70 7.34
N GLY A 262 7.24 -0.61 6.73
CA GLY A 262 5.81 -0.35 6.55
C GLY A 262 5.52 0.93 5.78
N THR A 263 4.31 1.08 5.22
CA THR A 263 3.98 2.18 4.29
C THR A 263 4.17 3.58 4.88
N MET A 264 3.96 3.74 6.18
CA MET A 264 4.09 5.01 6.90
C MET A 264 5.55 5.37 7.21
N GLY A 265 6.35 4.36 7.51
CA GLY A 265 7.72 4.49 7.99
C GLY A 265 8.80 4.18 6.96
N GLU A 266 8.41 3.64 5.81
CA GLU A 266 9.30 3.02 4.83
C GLU A 266 10.21 1.99 5.48
N LEU A 267 11.54 2.19 5.44
CA LEU A 267 12.52 1.41 6.16
C LEU A 267 13.09 2.27 7.30
N ALA A 268 13.05 1.75 8.53
CA ALA A 268 13.56 2.45 9.70
C ALA A 268 14.46 1.53 10.53
N ALA A 269 15.72 1.93 10.72
CA ALA A 269 16.67 1.16 11.52
C ALA A 269 16.21 1.05 12.98
N VAL A 270 16.56 -0.05 13.63
CA VAL A 270 16.40 -0.27 15.07
C VAL A 270 17.80 -0.38 15.66
N THR A 271 18.14 0.52 16.57
CA THR A 271 19.49 0.61 17.16
C THR A 271 19.54 0.08 18.59
N LYS A 272 18.37 -0.05 19.24
CA LYS A 272 18.25 -0.58 20.60
C LYS A 272 16.95 -1.36 20.77
N ILE A 273 16.99 -2.49 21.46
CA ILE A 273 15.81 -3.23 21.91
C ILE A 273 16.01 -3.74 23.35
N ASP A 274 15.00 -3.61 24.21
CA ASP A 274 15.07 -4.07 25.62
C ASP A 274 16.33 -3.58 26.35
N ASN A 275 16.67 -2.31 26.09
CA ASN A 275 17.88 -1.64 26.56
C ASN A 275 19.22 -2.30 26.17
N ARG A 276 19.21 -3.15 25.13
CA ARG A 276 20.39 -3.74 24.51
C ARG A 276 20.64 -3.08 23.17
N GLN A 277 21.89 -2.73 22.91
CA GLN A 277 22.31 -2.19 21.62
C GLN A 277 22.23 -3.27 20.54
N ILE A 278 21.72 -2.93 19.37
CA ILE A 278 21.80 -3.76 18.16
C ILE A 278 23.03 -3.33 17.36
N GLY A 279 23.88 -4.30 17.00
CA GLY A 279 25.15 -4.01 16.31
C GLY A 279 25.99 -2.95 17.03
N ASP A 280 26.37 -1.91 16.29
CA ASP A 280 27.13 -0.76 16.79
C ASP A 280 26.26 0.42 17.27
N GLY A 281 24.93 0.21 17.34
CA GLY A 281 23.97 1.23 17.75
C GLY A 281 23.69 2.30 16.69
N LYS A 282 24.11 2.10 15.44
CA LYS A 282 23.91 3.03 14.32
C LYS A 282 23.11 2.40 13.19
N VAL A 283 22.74 3.23 12.21
CA VAL A 283 22.15 2.74 10.96
C VAL A 283 23.22 2.01 10.17
N GLY A 284 23.06 0.68 10.03
CA GLY A 284 24.04 -0.13 9.33
C GLY A 284 23.97 -0.04 7.80
N PRO A 285 25.03 -0.51 7.11
CA PRO A 285 25.18 -0.40 5.67
C PRO A 285 24.09 -1.14 4.87
N MET A 286 23.61 -2.29 5.34
CA MET A 286 22.58 -3.04 4.62
C MET A 286 21.23 -2.31 4.68
N THR A 287 20.85 -1.83 5.86
CA THR A 287 19.64 -1.03 6.05
C THR A 287 19.67 0.22 5.19
N LYS A 288 20.83 0.91 5.12
CA LYS A 288 21.02 2.08 4.26
C LYS A 288 20.86 1.72 2.77
N ARG A 289 21.54 0.67 2.31
CA ARG A 289 21.45 0.19 0.92
C ARG A 289 20.01 -0.14 0.52
N LEU A 290 19.28 -0.89 1.36
CA LEU A 290 17.88 -1.24 1.09
C LEU A 290 16.96 -0.03 1.10
N SER A 291 17.21 0.95 1.98
CA SER A 291 16.46 2.21 2.00
C SER A 291 16.61 3.00 0.70
N GLU A 292 17.84 3.08 0.17
CA GLU A 292 18.12 3.75 -1.11
C GLU A 292 17.48 3.02 -2.29
N LEU A 293 17.52 1.69 -2.31
CA LEU A 293 16.89 0.86 -3.34
C LEU A 293 15.35 0.96 -3.29
N TYR A 294 14.77 0.96 -2.09
CA TYR A 294 13.35 1.15 -1.88
C TYR A 294 12.90 2.53 -2.38
N ALA A 295 13.62 3.59 -2.03
CA ALA A 295 13.33 4.95 -2.49
C ALA A 295 13.40 5.08 -4.02
N LYS A 296 14.29 4.35 -4.70
CA LYS A 296 14.32 4.29 -6.17
C LYS A 296 13.06 3.63 -6.74
N ARG A 297 12.52 2.59 -6.07
CA ARG A 297 11.30 1.90 -6.51
C ARG A 297 10.03 2.74 -6.31
N THR A 298 9.95 3.54 -5.25
CA THR A 298 8.75 4.38 -5.02
C THR A 298 8.58 5.49 -6.05
N VAL A 299 9.65 5.87 -6.75
CA VAL A 299 9.67 6.89 -7.81
C VAL A 299 9.61 6.28 -9.22
N ALA A 300 9.76 4.95 -9.34
CA ALA A 300 9.68 4.24 -10.62
C ALA A 300 8.29 4.42 -11.28
N PRO A 301 8.19 4.39 -12.63
CA PRO A 301 6.95 4.66 -13.33
C PRO A 301 5.87 3.65 -12.94
N GLY A 302 4.83 4.16 -12.27
CA GLY A 302 3.57 3.47 -11.99
C GLY A 302 2.38 4.32 -12.42
N PHE A 303 1.17 3.78 -12.24
CA PHE A 303 -0.09 4.43 -12.64
C PHE A 303 -0.19 5.87 -12.10
N LEU A 304 -0.26 6.85 -13.02
CA LEU A 304 -0.37 8.26 -12.68
C LEU A 304 -1.79 8.55 -12.20
N PHE A 305 -1.93 8.90 -10.92
CA PHE A 305 -3.23 9.12 -10.30
C PHE A 305 -3.77 10.53 -10.57
N ILE A 306 -2.87 11.51 -10.73
CA ILE A 306 -3.22 12.90 -10.98
C ILE A 306 -2.26 13.48 -12.02
N ARG A 307 -2.79 13.96 -13.16
CA ARG A 307 -2.00 14.72 -14.15
C ARG A 307 -1.69 16.11 -13.58
N ASN A 308 -0.47 16.59 -13.81
CA ASN A 308 -0.17 18.01 -13.60
C ASN A 308 -1.05 18.83 -14.55
N ALA A 309 -1.73 19.85 -14.03
CA ALA A 309 -2.35 20.87 -14.86
C ALA A 309 -1.24 21.77 -15.42
N ALA A 310 -0.58 21.31 -16.47
CA ALA A 310 0.41 22.08 -17.21
C ALA A 310 0.28 21.77 -18.71
N GLY A 311 -0.73 22.38 -19.35
CA GLY A 311 -0.89 22.50 -20.80
C GLY A 311 -0.99 21.20 -21.61
N PRO A 312 -1.47 21.24 -22.86
CA PRO A 312 -1.42 20.09 -23.74
C PRO A 312 0.02 19.93 -24.25
N VAL A 313 0.82 19.12 -23.56
CA VAL A 313 1.99 18.54 -24.20
C VAL A 313 1.49 17.31 -24.94
N LEU A 314 1.30 17.46 -26.25
CA LEU A 314 1.11 16.35 -27.18
C LEU A 314 2.25 15.36 -26.99
N GLU A 315 1.98 14.25 -26.27
CA GLU A 315 2.93 13.16 -26.12
C GLU A 315 3.21 12.56 -27.50
N GLY A 316 4.48 12.28 -27.80
CA GLY A 316 5.01 11.98 -29.13
C GLY A 316 4.36 10.81 -29.89
N PHE A 317 3.44 10.05 -29.29
CA PHE A 317 2.62 9.05 -29.97
C PHE A 317 1.53 9.65 -30.87
N GLU A 318 0.89 10.78 -30.48
CA GLU A 318 -0.10 11.43 -31.35
C GLU A 318 0.56 12.18 -32.51
N VAL A 319 1.70 12.83 -32.26
CA VAL A 319 2.49 13.48 -33.32
C VAL A 319 2.99 12.44 -34.34
N LEU A 320 3.41 11.26 -33.88
CA LEU A 320 3.81 10.16 -34.76
C LEU A 320 2.60 9.59 -35.54
N ARG A 321 1.42 9.53 -34.93
CA ARG A 321 0.18 9.12 -35.62
C ARG A 321 -0.25 10.14 -36.68
N ILE A 322 -0.18 11.43 -36.37
CA ILE A 322 -0.51 12.51 -37.30
C ILE A 322 0.50 12.54 -38.46
N LEU A 323 1.80 12.41 -38.17
CA LEU A 323 2.84 12.31 -39.19
C LEU A 323 2.68 11.05 -40.05
N LEU A 324 2.29 9.91 -39.47
CA LEU A 324 2.04 8.67 -40.22
C LEU A 324 0.82 8.80 -41.15
N VAL A 325 -0.26 9.47 -40.69
CA VAL A 325 -1.45 9.73 -41.52
C VAL A 325 -1.12 10.71 -42.65
N ILE A 326 -0.36 11.76 -42.39
CA ILE A 326 0.10 12.70 -43.43
C ILE A 326 1.01 11.97 -44.43
N PHE A 327 1.93 11.12 -43.96
CA PHE A 327 2.83 10.34 -44.82
C PHE A 327 2.07 9.32 -45.68
N LEU A 328 1.05 8.65 -45.13
CA LEU A 328 0.16 7.76 -45.87
C LEU A 328 -0.68 8.53 -46.91
N MET A 329 -1.20 9.71 -46.57
CA MET A 329 -1.96 10.52 -47.52
C MET A 329 -1.10 11.02 -48.69
N ILE A 330 0.18 11.32 -48.48
CA ILE A 330 1.11 11.71 -49.54
C ILE A 330 1.45 10.52 -50.45
N ILE A 331 1.64 9.32 -49.89
CA ILE A 331 1.93 8.10 -50.66
C ILE A 331 0.73 7.67 -51.52
N PHE A 332 -0.49 7.79 -50.99
CA PHE A 332 -1.71 7.34 -51.67
C PHE A 332 -2.35 8.40 -52.59
N SER A 333 -1.77 9.60 -52.68
CA SER A 333 -2.25 10.70 -53.53
C SER A 333 -1.25 11.04 -54.66
N GLY A 334 -0.63 10.03 -55.28
CA GLY A 334 0.15 10.14 -56.52
C GLY A 334 -0.68 9.78 -57.77
N PRO A 335 -0.39 10.34 -58.95
CA PRO A 335 -1.36 10.48 -60.05
C PRO A 335 -1.65 9.17 -60.79
N LYS A 336 -2.94 8.96 -61.11
CA LYS A 336 -3.43 7.88 -61.98
C LYS A 336 -2.79 7.96 -63.38
N LEU A 337 -2.14 6.89 -63.82
CA LEU A 337 -1.85 6.63 -65.23
C LEU A 337 -2.47 5.30 -65.66
N HIS A 338 -3.20 5.35 -66.78
CA HIS A 338 -3.88 4.25 -67.48
C HIS A 338 -2.95 3.10 -67.90
N ARG A 339 -3.42 1.84 -67.84
CA ARG A 339 -3.91 1.02 -68.99
C ARG A 339 -4.02 -0.49 -68.66
N ARG A 340 -5.18 -1.05 -69.05
CA ARG A 340 -5.49 -2.35 -69.70
C ARG A 340 -4.99 -3.70 -69.14
N GLU A 341 -6.01 -4.54 -68.96
CA GLU A 341 -6.20 -5.93 -69.43
C GLU A 341 -5.81 -7.13 -68.53
N ASN A 342 -6.88 -7.88 -68.19
CA ASN A 342 -7.05 -9.34 -68.10
C ASN A 342 -6.04 -10.17 -67.29
N PHE A 343 -6.52 -10.87 -66.25
CA PHE A 343 -6.62 -12.34 -66.25
C PHE A 343 -7.48 -12.85 -65.07
N ARG A 344 -8.02 -14.04 -65.28
CA ARG A 344 -9.09 -14.75 -64.55
C ARG A 344 -8.69 -15.35 -63.19
N ASP A 345 -9.74 -15.71 -62.47
CA ASP A 345 -9.93 -16.86 -61.56
C ASP A 345 -9.68 -16.71 -60.04
N ASP A 346 -10.84 -16.76 -59.35
CA ASP A 346 -11.17 -17.71 -58.29
C ASP A 346 -10.38 -17.72 -56.98
N ARG A 347 -10.92 -17.03 -55.96
CA ARG A 347 -11.76 -17.67 -54.92
C ARG A 347 -12.03 -16.73 -53.72
N LEU A 348 -13.19 -16.98 -53.12
CA LEU A 348 -13.59 -16.73 -51.72
C LEU A 348 -14.18 -15.36 -51.32
N PHE A 349 -15.51 -15.30 -51.49
CA PHE A 349 -16.52 -15.08 -50.45
C PHE A 349 -16.41 -13.86 -49.50
N LYS A 350 -17.30 -12.90 -49.80
CA LYS A 350 -18.36 -12.30 -48.96
C LYS A 350 -17.97 -11.67 -47.61
N PHE A 351 -18.02 -10.33 -47.57
CA PHE A 351 -18.77 -9.59 -46.56
C PHE A 351 -19.57 -8.47 -47.27
N ALA A 352 -20.90 -8.63 -47.31
CA ALA A 352 -21.86 -7.52 -47.48
C ALA A 352 -21.97 -6.83 -46.10
N GLY A 353 -21.94 -5.51 -45.98
CA GLY A 353 -23.08 -4.60 -46.27
C GLY A 353 -24.07 -4.68 -45.09
N GLU A 354 -24.52 -3.64 -44.39
CA GLU A 354 -24.70 -2.19 -44.59
C GLU A 354 -24.74 -1.56 -43.16
N ARG A 355 -24.22 -0.36 -42.87
CA ARG A 355 -24.88 0.97 -43.00
C ARG A 355 -26.34 0.96 -42.50
N GLU A 356 -26.64 1.55 -41.35
CA GLU A 356 -27.27 2.88 -41.11
C GLU A 356 -27.97 2.78 -39.71
N LEU A 357 -28.34 3.78 -38.91
CA LEU A 357 -28.37 5.25 -38.89
C LEU A 357 -28.81 5.63 -37.44
N LEU A 358 -28.44 6.86 -37.03
CA LEU A 358 -29.16 7.79 -36.13
C LEU A 358 -29.03 7.70 -34.58
N PHE A 359 -28.59 8.86 -34.07
CA PHE A 359 -28.56 9.47 -32.73
C PHE A 359 -27.48 9.06 -31.72
#